data_AF-Q01Y59-F1
#
_entry.id   AF-Q01Y59-F1
#
_cell.length_a   1.000
_cell.length_b   1.000
_cell.length_c   1.000
_cell.angle_alpha   90.00
_cell.angle_beta   90.00
_cell.angle_gamma   90.00
#
_symmetry.space_group_name_H-M   'P 1'
#
loop_
_entity.id
_entity.type
_entity.pdbx_description
1 polymer ?
#
loop_
_entity_poly.entity_id
_entity_poly.type
_entity_poly.pdbx_seq_one_letter_code
_entity_poly.pdbx_strand_id
1 'polypeptide(L)'
;MPATSFTKTYRAQAAPSHPHLDPINASTFQSDHSIGLAKAKNLLAYQQYLAAARASKAQTQGASPAFERNVQAQARQALADCQDLSAASLRITSQLNHTGLWGQLLNNVSATLKAGGPTGVSQLWGEVQQSLNNQKNSAAFASAGLTSDVAAAITAAISKVNANLVLHNGKVSVETQLAGESQPRRLGLKAPGTPPAGIAELLRRSQFEHVVSAFSNNDPIYLEAVGSPGNADYEPAELFAFAAVASRQRIAAHVRKLEDTGLATYQGNDPVDFVVGLLIAAAFLGILGSTILYLCDHPGEVVQPDGVCVAGLLMVVLAIGILGAVILIVGGVPGLSAVASLAIGGASLIAFAALVVEMVEHLPRFNPQPAPPPS
;
A
#
# COMPACT_ATOMS: atom_id res chain seq x y z
N MET A 1 20.01 -4.90 -16.18
CA MET A 1 21.03 -5.11 -15.12
C MET A 1 20.53 -6.24 -14.22
N PRO A 2 21.38 -7.15 -13.72
CA PRO A 2 20.88 -8.27 -12.93
C PRO A 2 20.44 -7.76 -11.54
N ALA A 3 19.16 -7.99 -11.21
CA ALA A 3 18.49 -7.62 -9.96
C ALA A 3 19.15 -8.18 -8.68
N THR A 4 20.19 -9.01 -8.81
CA THR A 4 21.03 -9.48 -7.71
C THR A 4 21.92 -8.40 -7.08
N SER A 5 21.98 -7.16 -7.59
CA SER A 5 22.87 -6.12 -7.03
C SER A 5 22.27 -5.38 -5.83
N PHE A 6 20.95 -5.11 -5.80
CA PHE A 6 20.32 -4.32 -4.74
C PHE A 6 20.40 -5.05 -3.41
N THR A 7 19.86 -6.26 -3.37
CA THR A 7 19.89 -7.16 -2.20
C THR A 7 21.32 -7.44 -1.71
N LYS A 8 22.28 -7.63 -2.64
CA LYS A 8 23.68 -7.98 -2.32
C LYS A 8 24.46 -6.79 -1.75
N THR A 9 24.27 -5.60 -2.31
CA THR A 9 24.89 -4.36 -1.82
C THR A 9 24.32 -3.98 -0.46
N TYR A 10 23.01 -4.14 -0.30
CA TYR A 10 22.33 -3.91 0.97
C TYR A 10 22.82 -4.85 2.08
N ARG A 11 22.89 -6.17 1.84
CA ARG A 11 23.41 -7.14 2.82
C ARG A 11 24.85 -6.85 3.23
N ALA A 12 25.67 -6.31 2.34
CA ALA A 12 27.04 -5.93 2.65
C ALA A 12 27.16 -4.69 3.54
N GLN A 13 26.08 -3.92 3.70
CA GLN A 13 26.05 -2.64 4.43
C GLN A 13 25.23 -2.69 5.73
N ALA A 14 24.55 -3.81 6.03
CA ALA A 14 23.84 -3.99 7.29
C ALA A 14 24.84 -3.93 8.46
N ALA A 15 24.76 -2.85 9.25
CA ALA A 15 25.61 -2.66 10.42
C ALA A 15 25.25 -3.65 11.55
N PRO A 16 26.21 -4.04 12.41
CA PRO A 16 25.93 -4.89 13.56
C PRO A 16 25.01 -4.19 14.57
N SER A 17 24.03 -4.95 15.07
CA SER A 17 23.03 -4.69 16.13
C SER A 17 23.22 -3.48 17.04
N HIS A 18 22.14 -2.73 17.27
CA HIS A 18 22.07 -1.68 18.30
C HIS A 18 20.72 -1.68 19.06
N PRO A 19 20.69 -2.18 20.32
CA PRO A 19 19.49 -2.47 21.12
C PRO A 19 18.88 -1.24 21.82
N HIS A 20 18.66 -0.13 21.10
CA HIS A 20 18.15 1.13 21.67
C HIS A 20 16.93 1.70 20.94
N LEU A 21 16.16 0.86 20.25
CA LEU A 21 14.85 1.21 19.69
C LEU A 21 13.74 1.21 20.77
N ASP A 22 14.02 1.84 21.92
CA ASP A 22 13.15 1.85 23.10
C ASP A 22 12.18 3.06 23.15
N PRO A 23 11.42 3.34 22.05
CA PRO A 23 10.11 3.99 22.20
C PRO A 23 8.94 3.24 21.54
N ILE A 24 9.15 2.08 20.91
CA ILE A 24 8.04 1.29 20.32
C ILE A 24 7.33 0.53 21.44
N ASN A 25 6.03 0.77 21.61
CA ASN A 25 5.20 -0.07 22.47
C ASN A 25 4.84 -1.34 21.69
N ALA A 26 5.60 -2.42 21.93
CA ALA A 26 5.47 -3.70 21.22
C ALA A 26 4.02 -4.23 21.20
N SER A 27 3.30 -4.12 22.32
CA SER A 27 1.91 -4.58 22.43
C SER A 27 0.96 -3.77 21.55
N THR A 28 1.10 -2.44 21.55
CA THR A 28 0.32 -1.54 20.69
C THR A 28 0.69 -1.74 19.23
N PHE A 29 1.97 -1.88 18.91
CA PHE A 29 2.46 -2.13 17.56
C PHE A 29 1.90 -3.44 16.99
N GLN A 30 1.94 -4.54 17.77
CA GLN A 30 1.37 -5.82 17.36
C GLN A 30 -0.15 -5.75 17.19
N SER A 31 -0.84 -5.04 18.10
CA SER A 31 -2.28 -4.79 17.99
C SER A 31 -2.62 -4.04 16.71
N ASP A 32 -1.95 -2.92 16.44
CA ASP A 32 -2.16 -2.12 15.21
C ASP A 32 -1.83 -2.92 13.95
N HIS A 33 -0.76 -3.73 13.96
CA HIS A 33 -0.43 -4.62 12.86
C HIS A 33 -1.58 -5.61 12.60
N SER A 34 -2.11 -6.26 13.64
CA SER A 34 -3.20 -7.23 13.51
C SER A 34 -4.48 -6.58 12.95
N ILE A 35 -4.80 -5.36 13.39
CA ILE A 35 -5.92 -4.56 12.88
C ILE A 35 -5.67 -4.24 11.40
N GLY A 36 -4.49 -3.71 11.06
CA GLY A 36 -4.13 -3.39 9.68
C GLY A 36 -4.27 -4.59 8.74
N LEU A 37 -3.77 -5.76 9.14
CA LEU A 37 -3.90 -7.00 8.37
C LEU A 37 -5.36 -7.42 8.17
N ALA A 38 -6.15 -7.44 9.25
CA ALA A 38 -7.55 -7.84 9.18
C ALA A 38 -8.35 -6.92 8.25
N LYS A 39 -8.12 -5.61 8.34
CA LYS A 39 -8.82 -4.60 7.55
C LYS A 39 -8.41 -4.58 6.09
N ALA A 40 -7.12 -4.80 5.79
CA ALA A 40 -6.66 -5.00 4.43
C ALA A 40 -7.31 -6.24 3.77
N LYS A 41 -7.46 -7.35 4.52
CA LYS A 41 -8.18 -8.54 4.03
C LYS A 41 -9.65 -8.26 3.75
N ASN A 42 -10.33 -7.52 4.62
CA ASN A 42 -11.73 -7.13 4.39
C ASN A 42 -11.87 -6.27 3.13
N LEU A 43 -10.95 -5.33 2.89
CA LEU A 43 -10.95 -4.50 1.68
C LEU A 43 -10.71 -5.32 0.41
N LEU A 44 -9.82 -6.32 0.47
CA LEU A 44 -9.63 -7.26 -0.63
C LEU A 44 -10.91 -8.08 -0.90
N ALA A 45 -11.54 -8.60 0.15
CA ALA A 45 -12.81 -9.33 0.04
C ALA A 45 -13.92 -8.44 -0.55
N TYR A 46 -13.97 -7.16 -0.17
CA TYR A 46 -14.88 -6.19 -0.75
C TYR A 46 -14.62 -5.96 -2.24
N GLN A 47 -13.36 -5.85 -2.68
CA GLN A 47 -13.04 -5.75 -4.11
C GLN A 47 -13.51 -6.97 -4.91
N GLN A 48 -13.31 -8.18 -4.37
CA GLN A 48 -13.79 -9.42 -4.98
C GLN A 48 -15.31 -9.45 -5.04
N TYR A 49 -15.99 -9.06 -3.96
CA TYR A 49 -17.44 -8.92 -3.90
C TYR A 49 -17.95 -7.93 -4.96
N LEU A 50 -17.30 -6.78 -5.12
CA LEU A 50 -17.69 -5.76 -6.10
C LEU A 50 -17.55 -6.29 -7.54
N ALA A 51 -16.48 -7.03 -7.84
CA ALA A 51 -16.29 -7.66 -9.13
C ALA A 51 -17.39 -8.70 -9.42
N ALA A 52 -17.72 -9.56 -8.45
CA ALA A 52 -18.79 -10.53 -8.56
C ALA A 52 -20.18 -9.85 -8.70
N ALA A 53 -20.43 -8.79 -7.95
CA ALA A 53 -21.66 -8.02 -8.02
C ALA A 53 -21.84 -7.37 -9.41
N ARG A 54 -20.76 -6.82 -9.99
CA ARG A 54 -20.76 -6.28 -11.36
C ARG A 54 -21.02 -7.37 -12.40
N ALA A 55 -20.41 -8.55 -12.25
CA ALA A 55 -20.62 -9.69 -13.14
C ALA A 55 -22.07 -10.19 -13.08
N SER A 56 -22.64 -10.34 -11.88
CA SER A 56 -24.04 -10.72 -11.69
C SER A 56 -24.99 -9.71 -12.31
N LYS A 57 -24.73 -8.41 -12.14
CA LYS A 57 -25.49 -7.33 -12.79
C LYS A 57 -25.40 -7.42 -14.32
N ALA A 58 -24.26 -7.79 -14.88
CA ALA A 58 -24.14 -7.93 -16.34
C ALA A 58 -24.99 -9.10 -16.88
N GLN A 59 -25.24 -10.12 -16.05
CA GLN A 59 -26.05 -11.29 -16.40
C GLN A 59 -27.55 -11.05 -16.23
N THR A 60 -27.97 -10.27 -15.23
CA THR A 60 -29.38 -9.96 -14.97
C THR A 60 -29.73 -8.59 -15.54
N GLN A 61 -30.83 -8.44 -16.31
CA GLN A 61 -31.29 -7.15 -16.87
C GLN A 61 -31.85 -6.19 -15.79
N GLY A 62 -31.10 -5.95 -14.72
CA GLY A 62 -31.49 -5.17 -13.56
C GLY A 62 -30.91 -5.74 -12.26
N ALA A 63 -30.71 -4.86 -11.29
CA ALA A 63 -30.36 -5.19 -9.91
C ALA A 63 -31.62 -5.04 -9.03
N SER A 64 -31.90 -6.02 -8.18
CA SER A 64 -33.02 -5.89 -7.24
C SER A 64 -32.71 -4.83 -6.16
N PRO A 65 -33.71 -4.14 -5.60
CA PRO A 65 -33.48 -3.18 -4.50
C PRO A 65 -32.82 -3.81 -3.26
N ALA A 66 -33.00 -5.11 -3.02
CA ALA A 66 -32.32 -5.82 -1.95
C ALA A 66 -30.83 -6.00 -2.24
N PHE A 67 -30.47 -6.30 -3.49
CA PHE A 67 -29.09 -6.41 -3.93
C PHE A 67 -28.35 -5.06 -3.84
N GLU A 68 -28.97 -3.97 -4.30
CA GLU A 68 -28.40 -2.61 -4.20
C GLU A 68 -28.13 -2.21 -2.74
N ARG A 69 -29.07 -2.48 -1.83
CA ARG A 69 -28.89 -2.23 -0.39
C ARG A 69 -27.73 -3.02 0.20
N ASN A 70 -27.53 -4.27 -0.24
CA ASN A 70 -26.41 -5.08 0.21
C ASN A 70 -25.07 -4.52 -0.31
N VAL A 71 -25.01 -4.12 -1.58
CA VAL A 71 -23.81 -3.47 -2.15
C VAL A 71 -23.46 -2.19 -1.38
N GLN A 72 -24.45 -1.36 -1.08
CA GLN A 72 -24.25 -0.15 -0.30
C GLN A 72 -23.78 -0.43 1.14
N ALA A 73 -24.34 -1.46 1.80
CA ALA A 73 -23.91 -1.88 3.12
C ALA A 73 -22.44 -2.34 3.13
N GLN A 74 -22.05 -3.16 2.15
CA GLN A 74 -20.65 -3.60 1.97
C GLN A 74 -19.72 -2.42 1.67
N ALA A 75 -20.16 -1.44 0.87
CA ALA A 75 -19.38 -0.25 0.58
C ALA A 75 -19.14 0.61 1.83
N ARG A 76 -20.15 0.79 2.68
CA ARG A 76 -20.02 1.49 3.97
C ARG A 76 -19.08 0.75 4.93
N GLN A 77 -19.16 -0.58 4.97
CA GLN A 77 -18.23 -1.39 5.74
C GLN A 77 -16.79 -1.22 5.25
N ALA A 78 -16.59 -1.22 3.92
CA ALA A 78 -15.27 -0.98 3.33
C ALA A 78 -14.71 0.41 3.67
N LEU A 79 -15.56 1.45 3.74
CA LEU A 79 -15.15 2.77 4.21
C LEU A 79 -14.64 2.74 5.66
N ALA A 80 -15.36 2.06 6.56
CA ALA A 80 -14.93 1.87 7.94
C ALA A 80 -13.62 1.06 8.01
N ASP A 81 -13.48 0.01 7.21
CA ASP A 81 -12.26 -0.79 7.18
C ASP A 81 -11.06 -0.01 6.62
N CYS A 82 -11.27 0.86 5.64
CA CYS A 82 -10.25 1.78 5.13
C CYS A 82 -9.82 2.81 6.19
N GLN A 83 -10.76 3.30 7.00
CA GLN A 83 -10.48 4.20 8.12
C GLN A 83 -9.59 3.49 9.16
N ASP A 84 -9.96 2.28 9.58
CA ASP A 84 -9.22 1.50 10.58
C ASP A 84 -7.82 1.11 10.07
N LEU A 85 -7.71 0.69 8.80
CA LEU A 85 -6.42 0.40 8.16
C LEU A 85 -5.53 1.64 8.13
N SER A 86 -6.10 2.79 7.74
CA SER A 86 -5.36 4.05 7.67
C SER A 86 -4.89 4.48 9.06
N ALA A 87 -5.76 4.39 10.07
CA ALA A 87 -5.41 4.72 11.44
C ALA A 87 -4.29 3.81 11.99
N ALA A 88 -4.38 2.49 11.77
CA ALA A 88 -3.34 1.54 12.17
C ALA A 88 -2.00 1.83 11.47
N SER A 89 -2.04 2.11 10.16
CA SER A 89 -0.85 2.47 9.38
C SER A 89 -0.17 3.73 9.93
N LEU A 90 -0.96 4.74 10.27
CA LEU A 90 -0.48 6.01 10.82
C LEU A 90 0.10 5.85 12.23
N ARG A 91 -0.52 5.05 13.11
CA ARG A 91 0.01 4.76 14.44
C ARG A 91 1.32 3.98 14.39
N ILE A 92 1.42 2.98 13.50
CA ILE A 92 2.69 2.28 13.24
C ILE A 92 3.74 3.27 12.75
N THR A 93 3.39 4.11 11.77
CA THR A 93 4.29 5.12 11.20
C THR A 93 4.76 6.12 12.25
N SER A 94 3.86 6.58 13.14
CA SER A 94 4.18 7.47 14.26
C SER A 94 5.19 6.83 15.21
N GLN A 95 4.98 5.57 15.60
CA GLN A 95 5.95 4.84 16.41
C GLN A 95 7.33 4.72 15.72
N LEU A 96 7.34 4.48 14.41
CA LEU A 96 8.58 4.42 13.62
C LEU A 96 9.26 5.79 13.48
N ASN A 97 8.52 6.90 13.48
CA ASN A 97 9.10 8.25 13.42
C ASN A 97 9.95 8.59 14.64
N HIS A 98 9.63 7.99 15.78
CA HIS A 98 10.43 8.12 17.00
C HIS A 98 11.68 7.24 17.00
N THR A 99 11.92 6.48 15.91
CA THR A 99 13.11 5.65 15.73
C THR A 99 14.08 6.23 14.70
N GLY A 100 15.27 5.65 14.63
CA GLY A 100 16.24 5.93 13.55
C GLY A 100 15.95 5.20 12.22
N LEU A 101 14.87 4.40 12.14
CA LEU A 101 14.63 3.47 11.04
C LEU A 101 14.57 4.16 9.68
N TRP A 102 13.83 5.26 9.55
CA TRP A 102 13.71 5.98 8.28
C TRP A 102 15.04 6.54 7.78
N GLY A 103 15.88 7.06 8.69
CA GLY A 103 17.21 7.55 8.34
C GLY A 103 18.10 6.42 7.83
N GLN A 104 18.11 5.28 8.52
CA GLN A 104 18.85 4.09 8.09
C GLN A 104 18.34 3.57 6.74
N LEU A 105 17.01 3.44 6.57
CA LEU A 105 16.37 3.03 5.33
C LEU A 105 16.81 3.91 4.16
N LEU A 106 16.68 5.23 4.29
CA LEU A 106 17.03 6.16 3.22
C LEU A 106 18.53 6.18 2.92
N ASN A 107 19.39 6.03 3.93
CA ASN A 107 20.83 5.90 3.73
C ASN A 107 21.19 4.64 2.95
N ASN A 108 20.58 3.51 3.32
CA ASN A 108 20.80 2.22 2.65
C ASN A 108 20.28 2.23 1.21
N VAL A 109 19.09 2.81 0.97
CA VAL A 109 18.54 3.00 -0.38
C VAL A 109 19.45 3.93 -1.19
N SER A 110 19.91 5.05 -0.62
CA SER A 110 20.82 5.99 -1.28
C SER A 110 22.13 5.33 -1.68
N ALA A 111 22.76 4.57 -0.78
CA ALA A 111 23.98 3.83 -1.07
C ALA A 111 23.78 2.78 -2.17
N THR A 112 22.64 2.09 -2.16
CA THR A 112 22.31 1.10 -3.18
C THR A 112 22.04 1.73 -4.54
N LEU A 113 21.30 2.84 -4.59
CA LEU A 113 21.07 3.61 -5.83
C LEU A 113 22.37 4.22 -6.37
N LYS A 114 23.29 4.64 -5.49
CA LYS A 114 24.62 5.14 -5.88
C LYS A 114 25.46 4.05 -6.55
N ALA A 115 25.36 2.81 -6.06
CA ALA A 115 26.12 1.69 -6.60
C ALA A 115 25.46 1.04 -7.83
N GLY A 116 24.13 0.92 -7.83
CA GLY A 116 23.36 0.16 -8.81
C GLY A 116 22.58 0.98 -9.84
N GLY A 117 22.43 2.29 -9.62
CA GLY A 117 21.61 3.17 -10.45
C GLY A 117 20.12 3.15 -10.09
N PRO A 118 19.28 3.83 -10.90
CA PRO A 118 17.82 3.83 -10.74
C PRO A 118 17.22 2.44 -10.61
N THR A 119 16.27 2.26 -9.71
CA THR A 119 15.59 0.97 -9.47
C THR A 119 14.08 1.13 -9.55
N GLY A 120 13.42 0.32 -10.38
CA GLY A 120 11.97 0.34 -10.54
C GLY A 120 11.24 -0.34 -9.38
N VAL A 121 10.04 0.13 -9.04
CA VAL A 121 9.17 -0.49 -8.02
C VAL A 121 8.81 -1.93 -8.42
N SER A 122 8.60 -2.21 -9.71
CA SER A 122 8.36 -3.57 -10.21
C SER A 122 9.56 -4.51 -10.01
N GLN A 123 10.78 -3.99 -10.15
CA GLN A 123 12.01 -4.75 -9.92
C GLN A 123 12.16 -5.12 -8.43
N LEU A 124 11.95 -4.16 -7.53
CA LEU A 124 11.99 -4.41 -6.08
C LEU A 124 10.94 -5.46 -5.67
N TRP A 125 9.75 -5.40 -6.27
CA TRP A 125 8.72 -6.42 -6.03
C TRP A 125 9.13 -7.80 -6.53
N GLY A 126 9.80 -7.88 -7.68
CA GLY A 126 10.38 -9.14 -8.17
C GLY A 126 11.37 -9.77 -7.19
N GLU A 127 12.18 -8.97 -6.49
CA GLU A 127 13.09 -9.45 -5.44
C GLU A 127 12.34 -9.96 -4.20
N VAL A 128 11.24 -9.30 -3.81
CA VAL A 128 10.34 -9.79 -2.76
C VAL A 128 9.68 -11.10 -3.17
N GLN A 129 9.19 -11.21 -4.39
CA GLN A 129 8.60 -12.44 -4.93
C GLN A 129 9.61 -13.59 -4.98
N GLN A 130 10.86 -13.33 -5.37
CA GLN A 130 11.92 -14.33 -5.32
C GLN A 130 12.15 -14.82 -3.88
N SER A 131 12.08 -13.91 -2.90
CA SER A 131 12.20 -14.26 -1.48
C SER A 131 10.99 -15.05 -0.98
N LEU A 132 9.78 -14.74 -1.44
CA LEU A 132 8.54 -15.48 -1.14
C LEU A 132 8.56 -16.90 -1.69
N ASN A 133 9.08 -17.08 -2.90
CA ASN A 133 9.18 -18.39 -3.57
C ASN A 133 10.25 -19.30 -2.93
N ASN A 134 11.09 -18.77 -2.04
CA ASN A 134 11.99 -19.59 -1.24
C ASN A 134 11.21 -20.28 -0.13
N GLN A 135 11.15 -21.62 -0.17
CA GLN A 135 10.43 -22.45 0.80
C GLN A 135 10.79 -22.17 2.26
N LYS A 136 12.02 -21.73 2.55
CA LYS A 136 12.44 -21.37 3.91
C LYS A 136 11.80 -20.08 4.42
N ASN A 137 11.45 -19.15 3.53
CA ASN A 137 10.91 -17.84 3.90
C ASN A 137 9.39 -17.78 3.80
N SER A 138 8.77 -18.63 2.96
CA SER A 138 7.33 -18.59 2.69
C SER A 138 6.48 -18.73 3.96
N ALA A 139 6.88 -19.58 4.90
CA ALA A 139 6.19 -19.74 6.18
C ALA A 139 6.22 -18.46 7.03
N ALA A 140 7.37 -17.77 7.06
CA ALA A 140 7.51 -16.51 7.80
C ALA A 140 6.62 -15.41 7.19
N PHE A 141 6.61 -15.27 5.86
CA PHE A 141 5.72 -14.32 5.18
C PHE A 141 4.24 -14.65 5.38
N ALA A 142 3.87 -15.92 5.31
CA ALA A 142 2.49 -16.35 5.58
C ALA A 142 2.06 -16.02 7.01
N SER A 143 2.93 -16.25 8.00
CA SER A 143 2.66 -15.88 9.40
C SER A 143 2.56 -14.36 9.61
N ALA A 144 3.29 -13.57 8.82
CA ALA A 144 3.18 -12.11 8.82
C ALA A 144 1.94 -11.61 8.06
N GLY A 145 1.20 -12.48 7.36
CA GLY A 145 -0.04 -12.13 6.66
C GLY A 145 0.07 -11.97 5.13
N LEU A 146 1.27 -12.15 4.55
CA LEU A 146 1.51 -12.09 3.11
C LEU A 146 1.20 -13.46 2.47
N THR A 147 -0.09 -13.72 2.29
CA THR A 147 -0.61 -14.91 1.59
C THR A 147 -0.45 -14.78 0.06
N SER A 148 -0.64 -15.88 -0.67
CA SER A 148 -0.59 -15.89 -2.14
C SER A 148 -1.56 -14.89 -2.77
N ASP A 149 -2.77 -14.79 -2.25
CA ASP A 149 -3.83 -13.93 -2.80
C ASP A 149 -3.48 -12.45 -2.59
N VAL A 150 -2.92 -12.12 -1.44
CA VAL A 150 -2.42 -10.78 -1.13
C VAL A 150 -1.23 -10.44 -2.03
N ALA A 151 -0.28 -11.36 -2.21
CA ALA A 151 0.85 -11.16 -3.11
C ALA A 151 0.39 -10.98 -4.58
N ALA A 152 -0.62 -11.73 -5.02
CA ALA A 152 -1.22 -11.56 -6.35
C ALA A 152 -1.89 -10.18 -6.50
N ALA A 153 -2.64 -9.73 -5.48
CA ALA A 153 -3.26 -8.41 -5.48
C ALA A 153 -2.22 -7.28 -5.54
N ILE A 154 -1.13 -7.39 -4.76
CA ILE A 154 0.00 -6.44 -4.81
C ILE A 154 0.66 -6.45 -6.19
N THR A 155 0.88 -7.63 -6.77
CA THR A 155 1.46 -7.77 -8.12
C THR A 155 0.60 -7.07 -9.17
N ALA A 156 -0.72 -7.26 -9.11
CA ALA A 156 -1.68 -6.63 -10.01
C ALA A 156 -1.77 -5.10 -9.81
N ALA A 157 -1.49 -4.61 -8.60
CA ALA A 157 -1.44 -3.18 -8.31
C ALA A 157 -0.13 -2.56 -8.84
N ILE A 158 1.02 -3.16 -8.53
CA ILE A 158 2.35 -2.68 -8.92
C ILE A 158 2.54 -2.70 -10.45
N SER A 159 1.96 -3.68 -11.16
CA SER A 159 2.08 -3.77 -12.62
C SER A 159 1.51 -2.56 -13.37
N LYS A 160 0.69 -1.74 -12.70
CA LYS A 160 0.08 -0.54 -13.25
C LYS A 160 0.82 0.74 -12.87
N VAL A 161 1.89 0.66 -12.08
CA VAL A 161 2.71 1.79 -11.65
C VAL A 161 4.06 1.76 -12.34
N ASN A 162 4.36 2.82 -13.09
CA ASN A 162 5.69 3.05 -13.64
C ASN A 162 6.44 4.08 -12.79
N ALA A 163 6.97 3.62 -11.66
CA ALA A 163 7.72 4.44 -10.73
C ALA A 163 9.12 3.88 -10.50
N ASN A 164 10.09 4.80 -10.39
CA ASN A 164 11.50 4.51 -10.14
C ASN A 164 11.97 5.23 -8.89
N LEU A 165 12.79 4.57 -8.10
CA LEU A 165 13.62 5.21 -7.10
C LEU A 165 14.92 5.66 -7.77
N VAL A 166 15.22 6.95 -7.66
CA VAL A 166 16.38 7.57 -8.27
C VAL A 166 17.17 8.37 -7.24
N LEU A 167 18.47 8.51 -7.46
CA LEU A 167 19.29 9.41 -6.66
C LEU A 167 19.37 10.75 -7.40
N HIS A 168 18.83 11.81 -6.81
CA HIS A 168 18.88 13.16 -7.35
C HIS A 168 19.50 14.11 -6.32
N ASN A 169 20.58 14.81 -6.69
CA ASN A 169 21.34 15.68 -5.80
C ASN A 169 21.74 15.00 -4.47
N GLY A 170 22.10 13.72 -4.52
CA GLY A 170 22.47 12.92 -3.34
C GLY A 170 21.31 12.50 -2.44
N LYS A 171 20.06 12.79 -2.81
CA LYS A 171 18.84 12.39 -2.08
C LYS A 171 18.07 11.33 -2.85
N VAL A 172 17.41 10.44 -2.12
CA VAL A 172 16.47 9.49 -2.72
C VAL A 172 15.25 10.27 -3.22
N SER A 173 14.80 9.98 -4.42
CA SER A 173 13.59 10.57 -4.99
C SER A 173 12.75 9.48 -5.66
N VAL A 174 11.44 9.65 -5.60
CA VAL A 174 10.48 8.86 -6.38
C VAL A 174 10.23 9.61 -7.69
N GLU A 175 10.45 8.94 -8.81
CA GLU A 175 10.20 9.46 -10.14
C GLU A 175 9.09 8.65 -10.81
N THR A 176 8.07 9.31 -11.36
CA THR A 176 7.01 8.66 -12.13
C THR A 176 6.82 9.35 -13.47
N GLN A 177 6.70 8.57 -14.54
CA GLN A 177 6.34 9.09 -15.85
C GLN A 177 4.81 9.12 -15.98
N LEU A 178 4.23 10.29 -16.20
CA LEU A 178 2.81 10.43 -16.48
C LEU A 178 2.54 10.41 -17.99
N ALA A 179 1.40 9.84 -18.37
CA ALA A 179 0.95 9.87 -19.75
C ALA A 179 0.67 11.32 -20.17
N GLY A 180 1.23 11.73 -21.31
CA GLY A 180 1.06 13.08 -21.85
C GLY A 180 2.07 14.11 -21.35
N GLU A 181 2.97 13.76 -20.42
CA GLU A 181 4.04 14.66 -19.96
C GLU A 181 5.38 14.33 -20.62
N SER A 182 6.11 15.36 -21.01
CA SER A 182 7.43 15.22 -21.64
C SER A 182 8.56 14.97 -20.65
N GLN A 183 8.34 15.25 -19.37
CA GLN A 183 9.32 15.05 -18.30
C GLN A 183 8.70 14.23 -17.16
N PRO A 184 9.47 13.30 -16.57
CA PRO A 184 9.03 12.60 -15.37
C PRO A 184 8.81 13.58 -14.21
N ARG A 185 7.79 13.30 -13.41
CA ARG A 185 7.59 14.02 -12.15
C ARG A 185 8.43 13.41 -11.06
N ARG A 186 8.85 14.25 -10.12
CA ARG A 186 9.76 13.86 -9.03
C ARG A 186 9.25 14.31 -7.68
N LEU A 187 9.44 13.45 -6.70
CA LEU A 187 9.20 13.70 -5.29
C LEU A 187 10.48 13.36 -4.53
N GLY A 188 11.06 14.34 -3.84
CA GLY A 188 12.24 14.13 -3.01
C GLY A 188 11.88 13.51 -1.67
N LEU A 189 12.74 12.63 -1.14
CA LEU A 189 12.64 12.10 0.21
C LEU A 189 13.69 12.75 1.09
N LYS A 190 13.29 13.22 2.28
CA LYS A 190 14.20 13.69 3.32
C LYS A 190 14.19 12.74 4.51
N ALA A 191 15.37 12.59 5.13
CA ALA A 191 15.48 11.85 6.38
C ALA A 191 14.80 12.62 7.53
N PRO A 192 14.06 11.94 8.42
CA PRO A 192 13.51 12.59 9.59
C PRO A 192 14.63 13.05 10.54
N GLY A 193 14.33 14.07 11.34
CA GLY A 193 15.25 14.63 12.34
C GLY A 193 16.14 15.77 11.84
N THR A 194 16.09 16.12 10.55
CA THR A 194 16.70 17.39 10.08
C THR A 194 15.98 18.57 10.74
N PRO A 195 16.67 19.61 11.23
CA PRO A 195 15.99 20.83 11.68
C PRO A 195 15.07 21.36 10.58
N PRO A 196 13.84 21.78 10.91
CA PRO A 196 12.92 22.27 9.89
C PRO A 196 13.49 23.54 9.27
N ALA A 197 13.56 23.58 7.94
CA ALA A 197 14.13 24.70 7.19
C ALA A 197 13.27 25.97 7.26
N GLY A 198 12.05 25.88 7.80
CA GLY A 198 11.18 27.03 8.03
C GLY A 198 9.82 26.67 8.61
N ILE A 199 8.95 27.68 8.72
CA ILE A 199 7.60 27.58 9.29
C ILE A 199 6.74 26.55 8.55
N ALA A 200 6.83 26.50 7.21
CA ALA A 200 6.04 25.55 6.42
C ALA A 200 6.39 24.09 6.76
N GLU A 201 7.66 23.80 7.07
CA GLU A 201 8.09 22.46 7.45
C GLU A 201 7.74 22.13 8.90
N LEU A 202 7.85 23.10 9.82
CA LEU A 202 7.34 22.99 11.18
C LEU A 202 5.84 22.64 11.20
N LEU A 203 5.04 23.33 10.38
CA LEU A 203 3.60 23.09 10.26
C LEU A 203 3.30 21.71 9.67
N ARG A 204 4.07 21.23 8.69
CA ARG A 204 3.87 19.87 8.15
C ARG A 204 4.18 18.78 9.19
N ARG A 205 5.23 18.97 9.99
CA ARG A 205 5.54 18.04 11.07
C ARG A 205 4.46 17.99 12.14
N SER A 206 3.91 19.13 12.55
CA SER A 206 2.79 19.14 13.49
C SER A 206 1.52 18.54 12.88
N GLN A 207 1.29 18.71 11.57
CA GLN A 207 0.15 18.13 10.87
C GLN A 207 0.12 16.60 10.93
N PHE A 208 1.27 15.92 10.88
CA PHE A 208 1.29 14.45 10.92
C PHE A 208 0.61 13.92 12.20
N GLU A 209 0.98 14.43 13.38
CA GLU A 209 0.38 14.00 14.65
C GLU A 209 -1.11 14.37 14.74
N HIS A 210 -1.49 15.53 14.20
CA HIS A 210 -2.90 15.88 14.05
C HIS A 210 -3.66 14.90 13.15
N VAL A 211 -3.05 14.43 12.06
CA VAL A 211 -3.63 13.42 11.17
C VAL A 211 -3.80 12.08 11.90
N VAL A 212 -2.78 11.63 12.63
CA VAL A 212 -2.85 10.40 13.45
C VAL A 212 -4.00 10.46 14.46
N SER A 213 -4.11 11.59 15.17
CA SER A 213 -5.18 11.84 16.14
C SER A 213 -6.56 11.86 15.50
N ALA A 214 -6.73 12.61 14.40
CA ALA A 214 -8.00 12.71 13.70
C ALA A 214 -8.47 11.34 13.16
N PHE A 215 -7.57 10.52 12.64
CA PHE A 215 -7.92 9.16 12.21
C PHE A 215 -8.33 8.27 13.37
N SER A 216 -7.67 8.40 14.52
CA SER A 216 -7.97 7.62 15.72
C SER A 216 -9.32 8.00 16.36
N ASN A 217 -9.72 9.26 16.25
CA ASN A 217 -11.00 9.76 16.77
C ASN A 217 -12.13 9.75 15.71
N ASN A 218 -11.84 9.33 14.47
CA ASN A 218 -12.74 9.44 13.32
C ASN A 218 -13.17 10.89 13.00
N ASP A 219 -12.37 11.87 13.38
CA ASP A 219 -12.61 13.29 13.09
C ASP A 219 -12.47 13.57 11.58
N PRO A 220 -13.21 14.55 11.04
CA PRO A 220 -13.04 14.98 9.65
C PRO A 220 -11.65 15.59 9.47
N ILE A 221 -10.94 15.16 8.43
CA ILE A 221 -9.63 15.72 8.08
C ILE A 221 -9.50 15.93 6.58
N TYR A 222 -8.96 17.09 6.22
CA TYR A 222 -8.65 17.46 4.86
C TYR A 222 -7.17 17.81 4.80
N LEU A 223 -6.44 17.04 4.01
CA LEU A 223 -5.03 17.26 3.72
C LEU A 223 -4.91 17.30 2.20
N GLU A 224 -4.68 18.48 1.65
CA GLU A 224 -4.35 18.60 0.24
C GLU A 224 -2.83 18.51 0.11
N ALA A 225 -2.38 17.63 -0.78
CA ALA A 225 -1.00 17.68 -1.25
C ALA A 225 -0.84 18.97 -2.06
N VAL A 226 -0.41 20.04 -1.40
CA VAL A 226 -0.10 21.29 -2.11
C VAL A 226 1.12 21.01 -2.96
N GLY A 227 0.88 20.89 -4.27
CA GLY A 227 1.95 20.91 -5.26
C GLY A 227 2.64 22.27 -5.21
N SER A 228 3.68 22.38 -4.38
CA SER A 228 4.54 23.55 -4.43
C SER A 228 5.28 23.52 -5.77
N PRO A 229 5.33 24.62 -6.54
CA PRO A 229 6.22 24.71 -7.68
C PRO A 229 7.66 24.53 -7.17
N GLY A 230 8.26 23.36 -7.43
CA GLY A 230 9.58 22.98 -6.93
C GLY A 230 9.65 21.54 -6.41
N ASN A 231 10.88 21.05 -6.19
CA ASN A 231 11.14 19.76 -5.57
C ASN A 231 10.75 19.82 -4.08
N ALA A 232 9.49 19.55 -3.75
CA ALA A 232 9.09 19.40 -2.36
C ALA A 232 9.69 18.09 -1.83
N ASP A 233 10.54 18.22 -0.81
CA ASP A 233 11.06 17.08 -0.06
C ASP A 233 10.05 16.66 1.01
N TYR A 234 9.68 15.39 1.01
CA TYR A 234 8.75 14.80 1.97
C TYR A 234 9.45 13.81 2.89
N GLU A 235 9.03 13.79 4.16
CA GLU A 235 9.34 12.68 5.06
C GLU A 235 8.50 11.46 4.67
N PRO A 236 9.02 10.21 4.82
CA PRO A 236 8.22 9.01 4.58
C PRO A 236 6.88 9.03 5.32
N ALA A 237 6.85 9.54 6.55
CA ALA A 237 5.63 9.69 7.34
C ALA A 237 4.57 10.59 6.71
N GLU A 238 5.00 11.68 6.09
CA GLU A 238 4.09 12.59 5.38
C GLU A 238 3.43 11.85 4.22
N LEU A 239 4.16 10.97 3.52
CA LEU A 239 3.58 10.15 2.46
C LEU A 239 2.48 9.22 2.97
N PHE A 240 2.67 8.60 4.14
CA PHE A 240 1.64 7.77 4.79
C PHE A 240 0.43 8.60 5.22
N ALA A 241 0.62 9.84 5.71
CA ALA A 241 -0.47 10.76 6.03
C ALA A 241 -1.29 11.14 4.79
N PHE A 242 -0.63 11.53 3.69
CA PHE A 242 -1.31 11.79 2.41
C PHE A 242 -2.06 10.56 1.92
N ALA A 243 -1.44 9.38 2.02
CA ALA A 243 -2.04 8.12 1.60
C ALA A 243 -3.32 7.79 2.38
N ALA A 244 -3.29 7.93 3.71
CA ALA A 244 -4.42 7.70 4.58
C ALA A 244 -5.60 8.62 4.24
N VAL A 245 -5.34 9.93 4.15
CA VAL A 245 -6.36 10.94 3.82
C VAL A 245 -6.94 10.68 2.43
N ALA A 246 -6.08 10.48 1.42
CA ALA A 246 -6.50 10.25 0.04
C ALA A 246 -7.32 8.95 -0.10
N SER A 247 -6.95 7.89 0.62
CA SER A 247 -7.69 6.63 0.63
C SER A 247 -9.10 6.84 1.17
N ARG A 248 -9.22 7.44 2.37
CA ARG A 248 -10.50 7.74 3.01
C ARG A 248 -11.40 8.60 2.12
N GLN A 249 -10.86 9.67 1.54
CA GLN A 249 -11.64 10.55 0.67
C GLN A 249 -12.14 9.84 -0.59
N ARG A 250 -11.29 9.01 -1.22
CA ARG A 250 -11.66 8.25 -2.42
C ARG A 250 -12.68 7.16 -2.14
N ILE A 251 -12.54 6.43 -1.04
CA ILE A 251 -13.54 5.41 -0.69
C ILE A 251 -14.86 6.06 -0.25
N ALA A 252 -14.84 7.22 0.40
CA ALA A 252 -16.05 7.99 0.69
C ALA A 252 -16.74 8.48 -0.59
N ALA A 253 -15.98 8.96 -1.57
CA ALA A 253 -16.51 9.33 -2.89
C ALA A 253 -17.10 8.12 -3.63
N HIS A 254 -16.44 6.96 -3.55
CA HIS A 254 -16.94 5.70 -4.10
C HIS A 254 -18.26 5.29 -3.45
N VAL A 255 -18.34 5.31 -2.11
CA VAL A 255 -19.58 5.04 -1.38
C VAL A 255 -20.67 6.00 -1.85
N ARG A 256 -20.42 7.31 -1.79
CA ARG A 256 -21.39 8.33 -2.21
C ARG A 256 -21.88 8.12 -3.63
N LYS A 257 -21.00 7.79 -4.57
CA LYS A 257 -21.39 7.49 -5.95
C LYS A 257 -22.29 6.26 -6.05
N LEU A 258 -22.01 5.21 -5.26
CA LEU A 258 -22.94 4.08 -5.15
C LEU A 258 -24.28 4.47 -4.52
N GLU A 259 -24.33 5.40 -3.56
CA GLU A 259 -25.59 5.89 -2.99
C GLU A 259 -26.39 6.72 -3.99
N ASP A 260 -25.72 7.59 -4.74
CA ASP A 260 -26.34 8.53 -5.67
C ASP A 260 -26.85 7.82 -6.94
N THR A 261 -26.07 6.86 -7.46
CA THR A 261 -26.36 6.26 -8.78
C THR A 261 -26.81 4.78 -8.70
N GLY A 262 -26.58 4.12 -7.56
CA GLY A 262 -26.70 2.67 -7.45
C GLY A 262 -25.65 1.93 -8.26
N LEU A 263 -25.44 0.65 -7.97
CA LEU A 263 -24.59 -0.21 -8.77
C LEU A 263 -25.16 -0.40 -10.18
N ALA A 264 -26.49 -0.33 -10.35
CA ALA A 264 -27.21 -0.45 -11.61
C ALA A 264 -26.76 0.56 -12.69
N THR A 265 -26.39 1.78 -12.32
CA THR A 265 -25.93 2.79 -13.31
C THR A 265 -24.43 3.11 -13.18
N TYR A 266 -23.79 2.65 -12.10
CA TYR A 266 -22.34 2.72 -11.94
C TYR A 266 -21.62 1.88 -13.01
N GLN A 267 -20.82 2.53 -13.86
CA GLN A 267 -20.08 1.86 -14.95
C GLN A 267 -18.76 1.21 -14.50
N GLY A 268 -18.36 1.34 -13.23
CA GLY A 268 -17.39 0.45 -12.59
C GLY A 268 -15.94 0.52 -13.07
N ASN A 269 -15.62 1.22 -14.16
CA ASN A 269 -14.24 1.43 -14.59
C ASN A 269 -13.73 2.80 -14.15
N ASP A 270 -14.00 3.15 -12.89
CA ASP A 270 -13.50 4.40 -12.34
C ASP A 270 -11.98 4.26 -12.12
N PRO A 271 -11.16 5.13 -12.72
CA PRO A 271 -9.72 5.16 -12.47
C PRO A 271 -9.36 5.38 -10.99
N VAL A 272 -10.35 5.75 -10.16
CA VAL A 272 -10.27 5.87 -8.72
C VAL A 272 -10.08 4.51 -8.04
N ASP A 273 -10.69 3.43 -8.53
CA ASP A 273 -10.57 2.07 -7.97
C ASP A 273 -9.09 1.60 -7.96
N PHE A 274 -8.36 1.96 -9.01
CA PHE A 274 -6.93 1.65 -9.13
C PHE A 274 -6.08 2.36 -8.06
N VAL A 275 -6.29 3.66 -7.88
CA VAL A 275 -5.51 4.45 -6.90
C VAL A 275 -5.80 4.01 -5.47
N VAL A 276 -7.06 3.68 -5.16
CA VAL A 276 -7.42 3.12 -3.84
C VAL A 276 -6.71 1.78 -3.63
N GLY A 277 -6.71 0.89 -4.62
CA GLY A 277 -5.97 -0.36 -4.56
C GLY A 277 -4.47 -0.18 -4.31
N LEU A 278 -3.84 0.81 -4.96
CA LEU A 278 -2.43 1.14 -4.73
C LEU A 278 -2.15 1.66 -3.32
N LEU A 279 -2.99 2.57 -2.83
CA LEU A 279 -2.82 3.12 -1.50
C LEU A 279 -2.96 2.05 -0.42
N ILE A 280 -3.95 1.15 -0.58
CA ILE A 280 -4.12 -0.01 0.32
C ILE A 280 -2.93 -0.96 0.23
N ALA A 281 -2.46 -1.28 -0.98
CA ALA A 281 -1.28 -2.14 -1.17
C ALA A 281 -0.02 -1.54 -0.54
N ALA A 282 0.19 -0.23 -0.68
CA ALA A 282 1.32 0.46 -0.09
C ALA A 282 1.23 0.53 1.44
N ALA A 283 0.05 0.84 2.00
CA ALA A 283 -0.18 0.81 3.44
C ALA A 283 0.10 -0.58 4.02
N PHE A 284 -0.42 -1.62 3.36
CA PHE A 284 -0.19 -3.01 3.73
C PHE A 284 1.29 -3.40 3.67
N LEU A 285 1.99 -3.06 2.58
CA LEU A 285 3.43 -3.30 2.44
C LEU A 285 4.25 -2.57 3.51
N GLY A 286 3.85 -1.34 3.86
CA GLY A 286 4.47 -0.57 4.94
C GLY A 286 4.31 -1.27 6.29
N ILE A 287 3.08 -1.62 6.66
CA ILE A 287 2.76 -2.32 7.92
C ILE A 287 3.54 -3.64 8.02
N LEU A 288 3.48 -4.47 6.98
CA LEU A 288 4.07 -5.80 6.96
C LEU A 288 5.61 -5.72 6.94
N GLY A 289 6.16 -4.85 6.10
CA GLY A 289 7.60 -4.61 6.02
C GLY A 289 8.17 -4.10 7.34
N SER A 290 7.54 -3.10 7.96
CA SER A 290 7.96 -2.57 9.26
C SER A 290 7.87 -3.60 10.38
N THR A 291 6.87 -4.48 10.35
CA THR A 291 6.74 -5.55 11.34
C THR A 291 7.83 -6.60 11.19
N ILE A 292 8.15 -7.00 9.95
CA ILE A 292 9.26 -7.90 9.69
C ILE A 292 10.58 -7.30 10.17
N LEU A 293 10.84 -6.02 9.87
CA LEU A 293 12.04 -5.34 10.35
C LEU A 293 12.10 -5.29 11.87
N TYR A 294 10.98 -4.99 12.54
CA TYR A 294 10.89 -5.00 13.99
C TYR A 294 11.25 -6.38 14.57
N LEU A 295 10.73 -7.47 13.99
CA LEU A 295 11.03 -8.84 14.39
C LEU A 295 12.48 -9.26 14.11
N CYS A 296 13.13 -8.67 13.10
CA CYS A 296 14.54 -8.88 12.82
C CYS A 296 15.44 -8.18 13.84
N ASP A 297 15.05 -7.00 14.30
CA ASP A 297 15.80 -6.23 15.31
C ASP A 297 15.55 -6.75 16.74
N HIS A 298 14.39 -7.37 16.98
CA HIS A 298 14.01 -7.97 18.27
C HIS A 298 13.76 -9.47 18.09
N PRO A 299 14.82 -10.27 17.84
CA PRO A 299 14.66 -11.70 17.73
C PRO A 299 14.18 -12.22 19.07
N GLY A 300 12.92 -12.65 19.12
CA GLY A 300 12.40 -13.45 20.23
C GLY A 300 13.03 -14.84 20.23
N GLU A 301 12.26 -15.87 20.52
CA GLU A 301 12.75 -17.26 20.46
C GLU A 301 13.09 -17.73 19.03
N VAL A 302 12.59 -17.03 18.00
CA VAL A 302 12.76 -17.39 16.60
C VAL A 302 13.60 -16.33 15.88
N VAL A 303 14.82 -16.71 15.50
CA VAL A 303 15.69 -15.90 14.65
C VAL A 303 15.14 -15.89 13.22
N GLN A 304 14.88 -14.71 12.67
CA GLN A 304 14.39 -14.57 11.30
C GLN A 304 15.52 -14.82 10.29
N PRO A 305 15.29 -15.54 9.19
CA PRO A 305 16.28 -15.67 8.12
C PRO A 305 16.62 -14.32 7.49
N ASP A 306 17.88 -14.07 7.14
CA ASP A 306 18.33 -12.83 6.49
C ASP A 306 17.48 -12.44 5.27
N GLY A 307 17.02 -13.44 4.51
CA GLY A 307 16.15 -13.22 3.34
C GLY A 307 14.82 -12.57 3.69
N VAL A 308 14.25 -12.88 4.86
CA VAL A 308 13.00 -12.30 5.37
C VAL A 308 13.24 -10.85 5.77
N CYS A 309 14.32 -10.55 6.49
CA CYS A 309 14.65 -9.19 6.91
C CYS A 309 14.87 -8.26 5.72
N VAL A 310 15.61 -8.72 4.69
CA VAL A 310 15.81 -7.93 3.48
C VAL A 310 14.50 -7.71 2.72
N ALA A 311 13.65 -8.73 2.63
CA ALA A 311 12.35 -8.54 2.00
C ALA A 311 11.45 -7.57 2.78
N GLY A 312 11.48 -7.61 4.12
CA GLY A 312 10.79 -6.63 4.97
C GLY A 312 11.21 -5.20 4.64
N LEU A 313 12.52 -4.97 4.51
CA LEU A 313 13.03 -3.69 4.04
C LEU A 313 12.49 -3.31 2.66
N LEU A 314 12.61 -4.22 1.69
CA LEU A 314 12.15 -3.99 0.32
C LEU A 314 10.66 -3.62 0.29
N MET A 315 9.84 -4.21 1.15
CA MET A 315 8.41 -3.87 1.26
C MET A 315 8.19 -2.45 1.78
N VAL A 316 8.97 -1.97 2.76
CA VAL A 316 8.89 -0.58 3.22
C VAL A 316 9.34 0.38 2.11
N VAL A 317 10.42 0.05 1.40
CA VAL A 317 10.91 0.84 0.25
C VAL A 317 9.88 0.88 -0.88
N LEU A 318 9.24 -0.25 -1.18
CA LEU A 318 8.15 -0.38 -2.14
C LEU A 318 6.96 0.48 -1.73
N ALA A 319 6.56 0.44 -0.45
CA ALA A 319 5.49 1.27 0.07
C ALA A 319 5.76 2.75 -0.20
N ILE A 320 6.94 3.25 0.16
CA ILE A 320 7.36 4.64 -0.13
C ILE A 320 7.32 4.94 -1.62
N GLY A 321 7.85 4.06 -2.47
CA GLY A 321 7.85 4.24 -3.92
C GLY A 321 6.45 4.33 -4.51
N ILE A 322 5.53 3.46 -4.06
CA ILE A 322 4.13 3.47 -4.50
C ILE A 322 3.42 4.73 -3.99
N LEU A 323 3.60 5.10 -2.71
CA LEU A 323 2.97 6.30 -2.15
C LEU A 323 3.45 7.57 -2.84
N GLY A 324 4.76 7.70 -3.07
CA GLY A 324 5.33 8.82 -3.81
C GLY A 324 4.77 8.89 -5.23
N ALA A 325 4.65 7.76 -5.92
CA ALA A 325 4.07 7.70 -7.26
C ALA A 325 2.60 8.14 -7.26
N VAL A 326 1.80 7.67 -6.29
CA VAL A 326 0.40 8.08 -6.15
C VAL A 326 0.29 9.58 -5.89
N ILE A 327 1.11 10.15 -5.00
CA ILE A 327 1.11 11.59 -4.73
C ILE A 327 1.44 12.37 -6.01
N LEU A 328 2.39 11.91 -6.82
CA LEU A 328 2.73 12.56 -8.09
C LEU A 328 1.63 12.44 -9.15
N ILE A 329 0.91 11.32 -9.19
CA ILE A 329 -0.25 11.10 -10.07
C ILE A 329 -1.42 12.00 -9.66
N VAL A 330 -1.71 12.09 -8.36
CA VAL A 330 -2.87 12.83 -7.85
C VAL A 330 -2.60 14.33 -7.72
N GLY A 331 -1.41 14.70 -7.24
CA GLY A 331 -1.06 16.06 -6.83
C GLY A 331 -0.75 17.04 -7.96
N GLY A 332 -0.51 16.57 -9.18
CA GLY A 332 -0.28 17.49 -10.30
C GLY A 332 -1.29 17.40 -11.42
N VAL A 333 -2.48 16.87 -11.20
CA VAL A 333 -3.58 17.16 -12.13
C VAL A 333 -4.33 18.38 -11.59
N PRO A 334 -4.00 19.62 -12.01
CA PRO A 334 -4.84 20.76 -11.69
C PRO A 334 -6.22 20.49 -12.31
N GLY A 335 -7.26 20.37 -11.47
CA GLY A 335 -8.63 20.09 -11.92
C GLY A 335 -9.08 18.62 -11.89
N LEU A 336 -8.47 17.76 -11.06
CA LEU A 336 -8.96 16.39 -10.79
C LEU A 336 -10.33 16.32 -10.06
N SER A 337 -11.17 17.36 -10.18
CA SER A 337 -12.62 17.25 -10.10
C SER A 337 -13.26 16.68 -11.37
N ALA A 338 -12.54 16.53 -12.50
CA ALA A 338 -13.16 16.02 -13.74
C ALA A 338 -12.17 15.46 -14.79
N VAL A 339 -12.35 14.19 -15.18
CA VAL A 339 -12.26 13.67 -16.57
C VAL A 339 -10.94 13.09 -17.13
N ALA A 340 -9.72 13.41 -16.67
CA ALA A 340 -8.51 13.03 -17.45
C ALA A 340 -7.72 11.78 -17.01
N SER A 341 -8.36 10.70 -16.56
CA SER A 341 -7.66 9.41 -16.24
C SER A 341 -7.97 8.27 -17.23
N LEU A 342 -8.27 8.63 -18.48
CA LEU A 342 -8.88 7.75 -19.49
C LEU A 342 -7.93 6.91 -20.35
N ALA A 343 -6.64 6.74 -20.02
CA ALA A 343 -5.72 6.03 -20.93
C ALA A 343 -4.98 4.80 -20.36
N ILE A 344 -5.20 4.37 -19.10
CA ILE A 344 -4.45 3.21 -18.54
C ILE A 344 -5.35 2.06 -18.04
N GLY A 345 -6.69 2.18 -18.10
CA GLY A 345 -7.61 1.18 -17.52
C GLY A 345 -8.35 0.24 -18.48
N GLY A 346 -7.98 0.19 -19.77
CA GLY A 346 -8.86 -0.40 -20.80
C GLY A 346 -8.71 -1.90 -21.11
N ALA A 347 -7.53 -2.49 -20.92
CA ALA A 347 -7.24 -3.81 -21.51
C ALA A 347 -7.01 -4.95 -20.49
N SER A 348 -6.97 -4.67 -19.19
CA SER A 348 -6.52 -5.66 -18.18
C SER A 348 -7.66 -6.45 -17.51
N LEU A 349 -8.90 -5.96 -17.56
CA LEU A 349 -10.04 -6.60 -16.89
C LEU A 349 -10.60 -7.79 -17.68
N ILE A 350 -10.41 -7.82 -19.00
CA ILE A 350 -10.80 -8.96 -19.86
C ILE A 350 -9.85 -10.14 -19.68
N ALA A 351 -8.55 -9.89 -19.46
CA ALA A 351 -7.57 -10.94 -19.18
C ALA A 351 -7.75 -11.56 -17.77
N PHE A 352 -8.22 -10.78 -16.78
CA PHE A 352 -8.49 -11.29 -15.44
C PHE A 352 -9.82 -12.06 -15.36
N ALA A 353 -10.84 -11.66 -16.14
CA ALA A 353 -12.11 -12.39 -16.24
C ALA A 353 -11.96 -13.73 -16.99
N ALA A 354 -11.08 -13.82 -18.00
CA ALA A 354 -10.79 -15.08 -18.70
C ALA A 354 -10.10 -16.11 -17.79
N LEU A 355 -9.25 -15.68 -16.85
CA LEU A 355 -8.57 -16.55 -15.89
C LEU A 355 -9.51 -17.10 -14.79
N VAL A 356 -10.54 -16.34 -14.43
CA VAL A 356 -11.49 -16.71 -13.36
C VAL A 356 -12.57 -17.69 -13.87
N VAL A 357 -12.93 -17.64 -15.15
CA VAL A 357 -13.89 -18.61 -15.73
C VAL A 357 -13.27 -20.00 -15.86
N GLU A 358 -11.98 -20.11 -16.17
CA GLU A 358 -11.29 -21.41 -16.31
C GLU A 358 -11.00 -22.08 -14.95
N MET A 359 -10.86 -21.31 -13.86
CA MET A 359 -10.68 -21.84 -12.50
C MET A 359 -11.97 -22.34 -11.84
N VAL A 360 -13.14 -21.85 -12.26
CA VAL A 360 -14.43 -22.25 -11.68
C VAL A 360 -14.91 -23.62 -12.19
N GLU A 361 -14.42 -24.08 -13.34
CA GLU A 361 -14.77 -25.42 -13.85
C GLU A 361 -13.97 -26.58 -13.24
N HIS A 362 -12.92 -26.30 -12.43
CA HIS A 362 -12.02 -27.33 -11.89
C HIS A 362 -12.02 -27.45 -10.36
N LEU A 363 -12.95 -26.79 -9.65
CA LEU A 363 -13.11 -27.02 -8.21
C LEU A 363 -13.88 -28.33 -7.96
N PRO A 364 -13.34 -29.28 -7.17
CA PRO A 364 -14.08 -30.49 -6.80
C PRO A 364 -15.33 -30.10 -6.03
N ARG A 365 -16.50 -30.58 -6.49
CA ARG A 365 -17.77 -30.38 -5.80
C ARG A 365 -17.66 -30.94 -4.39
N PHE A 366 -17.74 -30.06 -3.39
CA PHE A 366 -17.86 -30.45 -1.99
C PHE A 366 -19.17 -31.22 -1.82
N ASN A 367 -19.07 -32.53 -1.63
CA ASN A 367 -20.20 -33.39 -1.29
C ASN A 367 -20.16 -33.58 0.23
N PRO A 368 -21.01 -32.88 1.01
CA PRO A 368 -20.98 -33.00 2.46
C PRO A 368 -21.37 -34.43 2.86
N GLN A 369 -20.44 -35.15 3.51
CA GLN A 369 -20.76 -36.44 4.12
C GLN A 369 -21.78 -36.23 5.24
N PRO A 370 -22.82 -37.08 5.35
CA PRO A 370 -23.78 -37.00 6.44
C PRO A 370 -23.10 -37.34 7.77
N ALA A 371 -23.45 -36.58 8.81
CA ALA A 371 -22.92 -36.74 10.15
C ALA A 371 -23.19 -38.17 10.69
N PRO A 372 -22.23 -38.76 11.42
CA PRO A 372 -22.44 -40.06 12.05
C PRO A 372 -23.53 -39.99 13.13
N PRO A 373 -24.33 -41.06 13.31
CA PRO A 373 -25.43 -41.06 14.27
C PRO A 373 -24.91 -41.00 15.71
N PRO A 374 -25.69 -40.37 16.63
CA PRO A 374 -25.32 -40.24 18.03
C PRO A 374 -25.35 -41.61 18.74
N SER A 375 -24.36 -41.81 19.61
CA SER A 375 -24.13 -43.00 20.43
C SER A 375 -25.11 -43.16 21.58
#